data_AF-A0A6V8DQR9-F1
#
_entry.id   AF-A0A6V8DQR9-F1
#
_cell.length_a   1.000
_cell.length_b   1.000
_cell.length_c   1.000
_cell.angle_alpha   90.00
_cell.angle_beta   90.00
_cell.angle_gamma   90.00
#
_symmetry.space_group_name_H-M   'P 1'
#
loop_
_entity.id
_entity.type
_entity.pdbx_description
1 polymer ?
#
loop_
_entity_poly.entity_id
_entity_poly.type
_entity_poly.pdbx_seq_one_letter_code
_entity_poly.pdbx_strand_id
1 'polypeptide(L)'
;NLLGVDFAGANGIALMVAGHLTDTPTGLIATNADGTGFGLAAFLTMEVADAMAAFNLTVDQYTAVATWAGAWATSASSAQLGLLGGVGTMNAEQFVNQTFGGMSPVGDPYLTNSLNMGGAWGTALVPGSAGAPPVDINQTQAGNMLYGPLGLTTSTGATVFLYGELSGMTPPVDFATMGPGTAMEWNTATIAALYGVDENTAGAMRAFMFGAIFGDFVPGFLIDSFGTSPYLTQEFNNWLLGWHDPVSAFLASGNPMDMSVGWTSLESNATYYGSGGIQNSDGTMYTICTGESDSCDKGTTLAIDGSSYFSWKDPAKAANTFGLITAEQRAGTIGGFLASGDNSVDLSGYATADIECSGTDTLKGIPVDTCTATLDPLTRNIQAKLLDTDTLLDAVPGALPVYFGSDVTMSVEQVSQAAIAGSSESYFYLDSRPITSMNEAPTIDDLQPVFKIVSTGEISDSDAETLESLIVTNQETFGYWTNFDNIVDYITVMIYLGAVVALVNGVRLMMSDEETDEEATPGEKIAVEAEETPETSE
;
A
#
# COMPACT_ATOMS: atom_id res chain seq x y z
N ASN A 1 -36.52 -40.71 -20.70
CA ASN A 1 -35.19 -40.92 -20.11
C ASN A 1 -34.14 -40.54 -21.16
N LEU A 2 -33.46 -39.41 -20.98
CA LEU A 2 -32.44 -38.92 -21.92
C LEU A 2 -31.05 -39.54 -21.68
N LEU A 3 -30.83 -40.19 -20.54
CA LEU A 3 -29.53 -40.69 -20.11
C LEU A 3 -29.33 -42.18 -20.42
N GLY A 4 -30.32 -42.85 -21.02
CA GLY A 4 -30.19 -44.24 -21.46
C GLY A 4 -30.14 -45.29 -20.33
N VAL A 5 -30.30 -44.90 -19.05
CA VAL A 5 -30.28 -45.79 -17.88
C VAL A 5 -31.62 -45.81 -17.13
N ASP A 6 -32.11 -46.98 -16.71
CA ASP A 6 -33.37 -47.04 -15.94
C ASP A 6 -33.22 -46.35 -14.59
N PHE A 7 -34.15 -45.44 -14.26
CA PHE A 7 -34.20 -44.70 -12.99
C PHE A 7 -35.18 -45.31 -11.98
N ALA A 8 -35.67 -46.54 -12.21
CA ALA A 8 -36.46 -47.27 -11.23
C ALA A 8 -35.73 -47.31 -9.87
N GLY A 9 -36.45 -46.93 -8.81
CA GLY A 9 -35.92 -46.86 -7.45
C GLY A 9 -35.18 -45.56 -7.09
N ALA A 10 -34.71 -44.77 -8.06
CA ALA A 10 -34.03 -43.51 -7.78
C ALA A 10 -34.99 -42.45 -7.24
N ASN A 11 -34.51 -41.60 -6.31
CA ASN A 11 -35.27 -40.45 -5.84
C ASN A 11 -35.07 -39.26 -6.80
N GLY A 12 -35.69 -39.34 -7.97
CA GLY A 12 -35.54 -38.34 -9.02
C GLY A 12 -36.00 -36.92 -8.63
N ILE A 13 -36.96 -36.79 -7.71
CA ILE A 13 -37.37 -35.47 -7.21
C ILE A 13 -36.26 -34.86 -6.35
N ALA A 14 -35.74 -35.60 -5.38
CA ALA A 14 -34.62 -35.13 -4.57
C ALA A 14 -33.39 -34.83 -5.43
N LEU A 15 -33.09 -35.68 -6.43
CA LEU A 15 -31.97 -35.44 -7.35
C LEU A 15 -32.08 -34.09 -8.06
N MET A 16 -33.29 -33.61 -8.36
CA MET A 16 -33.47 -32.31 -9.00
C MET A 16 -33.46 -31.16 -8.00
N VAL A 17 -34.22 -31.25 -6.90
CA VAL A 17 -34.55 -30.06 -6.07
C VAL A 17 -34.17 -30.16 -4.60
N ALA A 18 -33.41 -31.18 -4.17
CA ALA A 18 -33.01 -31.30 -2.76
C ALA A 18 -32.25 -30.06 -2.28
N GLY A 19 -32.65 -29.54 -1.13
CA GLY A 19 -32.04 -28.35 -0.51
C GLY A 19 -32.28 -27.05 -1.28
N HIS A 20 -33.22 -27.00 -2.23
CA HIS A 20 -33.56 -25.74 -2.91
C HIS A 20 -34.09 -24.70 -1.90
N LEU A 21 -33.57 -23.48 -1.99
CA LEU A 21 -33.75 -22.36 -1.06
C LEU A 21 -33.31 -22.64 0.38
N THR A 22 -32.36 -23.55 0.57
CA THR A 22 -31.68 -23.80 1.85
C THR A 22 -30.20 -23.48 1.73
N ASP A 23 -29.50 -23.37 2.85
CA ASP A 23 -28.05 -23.10 2.90
C ASP A 23 -27.21 -24.20 2.23
N THR A 24 -27.78 -25.38 1.97
CA THR A 24 -27.09 -26.54 1.41
C THR A 24 -27.86 -27.13 0.22
N PRO A 25 -27.90 -26.43 -0.93
CA PRO A 25 -28.52 -26.95 -2.13
C PRO A 25 -27.72 -28.16 -2.64
N THR A 26 -28.38 -29.30 -2.87
CA THR A 26 -27.72 -30.55 -3.31
C THR A 26 -28.36 -31.14 -4.58
N GLY A 27 -29.59 -30.76 -4.90
CA GLY A 27 -30.24 -31.15 -6.15
C GLY A 27 -29.64 -30.42 -7.37
N LEU A 28 -29.68 -31.06 -8.54
CA LEU A 28 -29.06 -30.56 -9.77
C LEU A 28 -29.55 -29.17 -10.22
N ILE A 29 -30.78 -28.78 -9.86
CA ILE A 29 -31.34 -27.44 -10.15
C ILE A 29 -31.62 -26.65 -8.87
N ALA A 30 -31.14 -27.14 -7.72
CA ALA A 30 -31.28 -26.45 -6.45
C ALA A 30 -30.35 -25.24 -6.39
N THR A 31 -30.78 -24.19 -5.71
CA THR A 31 -30.01 -22.98 -5.42
C THR A 31 -30.23 -22.66 -3.95
N ASN A 32 -29.30 -22.00 -3.27
CA ASN A 32 -29.60 -21.43 -1.96
C ASN A 32 -30.52 -20.20 -2.10
N ALA A 33 -30.97 -19.67 -0.96
CA ALA A 33 -31.82 -18.49 -0.93
C ALA A 33 -31.13 -17.26 -1.56
N ASP A 34 -29.82 -17.15 -1.38
CA ASP A 34 -29.01 -16.00 -1.83
C ASP A 34 -28.55 -16.11 -3.29
N GLY A 35 -28.82 -17.24 -3.96
CA GLY A 35 -28.46 -17.46 -5.36
C GLY A 35 -26.95 -17.63 -5.64
N THR A 36 -26.16 -17.88 -4.60
CA THR A 36 -24.69 -18.07 -4.66
C THR A 36 -24.26 -19.54 -4.63
N GLY A 37 -25.08 -20.40 -4.02
CA GLY A 37 -24.87 -21.83 -3.93
C GLY A 37 -25.68 -22.58 -4.98
N PHE A 38 -25.02 -23.44 -5.76
CA PHE A 38 -25.65 -24.23 -6.81
C PHE A 38 -25.55 -25.72 -6.50
N GLY A 39 -26.69 -26.40 -6.42
CA GLY A 39 -26.72 -27.82 -6.10
C GLY A 39 -26.12 -28.71 -7.19
N LEU A 40 -26.04 -28.24 -8.44
CA LEU A 40 -25.24 -28.89 -9.48
C LEU A 40 -23.76 -28.98 -9.09
N ALA A 41 -23.19 -27.89 -8.58
CA ALA A 41 -21.80 -27.86 -8.14
C ALA A 41 -21.62 -28.78 -6.92
N ALA A 42 -22.51 -28.68 -5.94
CA ALA A 42 -22.51 -29.53 -4.75
C ALA A 42 -22.58 -31.03 -5.12
N PHE A 43 -23.44 -31.41 -6.06
CA PHE A 43 -23.55 -32.78 -6.57
C PHE A 43 -22.24 -33.26 -7.22
N LEU A 44 -21.61 -32.42 -8.04
CA LEU A 44 -20.38 -32.77 -8.77
C LEU A 44 -19.15 -32.87 -7.84
N THR A 45 -19.16 -32.17 -6.71
CA THR A 45 -18.09 -32.24 -5.70
C THR A 45 -18.39 -33.24 -4.57
N MET A 46 -19.59 -33.80 -4.52
CA MET A 46 -20.00 -34.77 -3.50
C MET A 46 -19.28 -36.10 -3.70
N GLU A 47 -18.85 -36.73 -2.61
CA GLU A 47 -18.32 -38.09 -2.65
C GLU A 47 -19.33 -39.06 -3.27
N VAL A 48 -18.84 -39.95 -4.13
CA VAL A 48 -19.69 -40.84 -4.95
C VAL A 48 -20.67 -41.64 -4.10
N ALA A 49 -20.19 -42.19 -2.98
CA ALA A 49 -21.00 -42.99 -2.07
C ALA A 49 -22.11 -42.16 -1.41
N ASP A 50 -21.84 -40.90 -1.07
CA ASP A 50 -22.79 -40.00 -0.44
C ASP A 50 -23.85 -39.54 -1.43
N ALA A 51 -23.47 -39.23 -2.67
CA ALA A 51 -24.42 -38.89 -3.74
C ALA A 51 -25.35 -40.06 -4.06
N MET A 52 -24.80 -41.27 -4.15
CA MET A 52 -25.59 -42.49 -4.35
C MET A 52 -26.57 -42.73 -3.21
N ALA A 53 -26.15 -42.55 -1.97
CA ALA A 53 -27.00 -42.71 -0.79
C ALA A 53 -28.08 -41.61 -0.73
N ALA A 54 -27.73 -40.35 -0.94
CA ALA A 54 -28.63 -39.20 -0.86
C ALA A 54 -29.79 -39.27 -1.86
N PHE A 55 -29.51 -39.73 -3.09
CA PHE A 55 -30.49 -39.75 -4.18
C PHE A 55 -31.01 -41.16 -4.52
N ASN A 56 -30.61 -42.17 -3.72
CA ASN A 56 -30.90 -43.59 -3.95
C ASN A 56 -30.52 -44.06 -5.36
N LEU A 57 -29.32 -43.69 -5.81
CA LEU A 57 -28.81 -44.03 -7.14
C LEU A 57 -27.97 -45.31 -7.08
N THR A 58 -28.14 -46.16 -8.10
CA THR A 58 -27.16 -47.20 -8.43
C THR A 58 -25.90 -46.58 -9.02
N VAL A 59 -24.80 -47.35 -9.08
CA VAL A 59 -23.53 -46.90 -9.69
C VAL A 59 -23.76 -46.46 -11.15
N ASP A 60 -24.56 -47.20 -11.91
CA ASP A 60 -24.85 -46.89 -13.31
C ASP A 60 -25.66 -45.59 -13.45
N GLN A 61 -26.67 -45.39 -12.58
CA GLN A 61 -27.46 -44.16 -12.55
C GLN A 61 -26.60 -42.95 -12.16
N TYR A 62 -25.79 -43.07 -11.10
CA TYR A 62 -24.87 -42.00 -10.68
C TYR A 62 -23.91 -41.64 -11.81
N THR A 63 -23.27 -42.63 -12.42
CA THR A 63 -22.30 -42.40 -13.51
C THR A 63 -22.94 -41.65 -14.68
N ALA A 64 -24.16 -42.05 -15.07
CA ALA A 64 -24.89 -41.38 -16.15
C ALA A 64 -25.27 -39.93 -15.80
N VAL A 65 -25.72 -39.68 -14.56
CA VAL A 65 -26.05 -38.33 -14.08
C VAL A 65 -24.81 -37.47 -13.99
N ALA A 66 -23.75 -37.93 -13.34
CA ALA A 66 -22.50 -37.18 -13.18
C ALA A 66 -21.84 -36.86 -14.52
N THR A 67 -21.86 -37.81 -15.47
CA THR A 67 -21.35 -37.58 -16.82
C THR A 67 -22.15 -36.47 -17.53
N TRP A 68 -23.48 -36.51 -17.47
CA TRP A 68 -24.30 -35.48 -18.09
C TRP A 68 -24.18 -34.13 -17.40
N ALA A 69 -24.24 -34.11 -16.06
CA ALA A 69 -24.12 -32.91 -15.24
C ALA A 69 -22.78 -32.20 -15.47
N GLY A 70 -21.67 -32.95 -15.46
CA GLY A 70 -20.34 -32.41 -15.75
C GLY A 70 -20.20 -31.93 -17.20
N ALA A 71 -20.74 -32.68 -18.16
CA ALA A 71 -20.72 -32.26 -19.57
C ALA A 71 -21.60 -31.02 -19.82
N TRP A 72 -22.72 -30.86 -19.13
CA TRP A 72 -23.55 -29.66 -19.24
C TRP A 72 -22.88 -28.45 -18.58
N ALA A 73 -22.32 -28.62 -17.37
CA ALA A 73 -21.61 -27.57 -16.64
C ALA A 73 -20.42 -27.00 -17.41
N THR A 74 -19.78 -27.82 -18.25
CA THR A 74 -18.66 -27.43 -19.14
C THR A 74 -19.11 -27.08 -20.56
N SER A 75 -20.42 -26.96 -20.79
CA SER A 75 -21.04 -26.69 -22.09
C SER A 75 -20.76 -27.72 -23.21
N ALA A 76 -20.17 -28.87 -22.87
CA ALA A 76 -19.90 -29.99 -23.78
C ALA A 76 -21.18 -30.76 -24.18
N SER A 77 -22.25 -30.64 -23.39
CA SER A 77 -23.58 -31.17 -23.72
C SER A 77 -24.69 -30.14 -23.51
N SER A 78 -25.88 -30.42 -24.05
CA SER A 78 -27.04 -29.52 -23.96
C SER A 78 -28.23 -30.22 -23.31
N ALA A 79 -28.99 -29.46 -22.52
CA ALA A 79 -30.29 -29.87 -22.01
C ALA A 79 -31.36 -29.70 -23.09
N GLN A 80 -32.36 -30.58 -23.12
CA GLN A 80 -33.55 -30.40 -23.98
C GLN A 80 -34.55 -29.48 -23.28
N LEU A 81 -34.74 -28.28 -23.83
CA LEU A 81 -35.64 -27.27 -23.25
C LEU A 81 -37.11 -27.71 -23.29
N GLY A 82 -37.49 -28.62 -24.18
CA GLY A 82 -38.83 -29.21 -24.22
C GLY A 82 -39.25 -29.89 -22.91
N LEU A 83 -38.28 -30.34 -22.10
CA LEU A 83 -38.55 -30.90 -20.77
C LEU A 83 -38.86 -29.83 -19.71
N LEU A 84 -38.55 -28.57 -20.01
CA LEU A 84 -38.65 -27.41 -19.13
C LEU A 84 -39.67 -26.39 -19.66
N GLY A 85 -40.46 -26.76 -20.66
CA GLY A 85 -41.50 -25.91 -21.27
C GLY A 85 -41.03 -25.03 -22.45
N GLY A 86 -39.76 -25.13 -22.86
CA GLY A 86 -39.18 -24.39 -23.98
C GLY A 86 -39.04 -25.19 -25.29
N VAL A 87 -38.32 -24.65 -26.27
CA VAL A 87 -38.07 -25.28 -27.57
C VAL A 87 -36.56 -25.38 -27.83
N GLY A 88 -36.11 -26.51 -28.36
CA GLY A 88 -34.70 -26.73 -28.73
C GLY A 88 -33.85 -27.27 -27.59
N THR A 89 -32.55 -26.96 -27.66
CA THR A 89 -31.54 -27.40 -26.68
C THR A 89 -30.69 -26.23 -26.24
N MET A 90 -30.14 -26.30 -25.02
CA MET A 90 -29.30 -25.24 -24.45
C MET A 90 -28.20 -25.82 -23.56
N ASN A 91 -26.95 -25.41 -23.78
CA ASN A 91 -25.84 -25.71 -22.87
C ASN A 91 -25.73 -24.63 -21.77
N ALA A 92 -24.82 -24.80 -20.80
CA ALA A 92 -24.69 -23.88 -19.67
C ALA A 92 -24.31 -22.45 -20.11
N GLU A 93 -23.34 -22.30 -21.01
CA GLU A 93 -22.91 -20.99 -21.52
C GLU A 93 -24.04 -20.24 -22.22
N GLN A 94 -24.77 -20.91 -23.11
CA GLN A 94 -25.94 -20.35 -23.79
C GLN A 94 -27.03 -19.95 -22.79
N PHE A 95 -27.22 -20.74 -21.73
CA PHE A 95 -28.17 -20.41 -20.67
C PHE A 95 -27.79 -19.13 -19.92
N VAL A 96 -26.52 -19.00 -19.51
CA VAL A 96 -26.03 -17.78 -18.85
C VAL A 96 -26.16 -16.58 -19.78
N ASN A 97 -25.70 -16.68 -21.03
CA ASN A 97 -25.79 -15.59 -22.00
C ASN A 97 -27.24 -15.17 -22.28
N GLN A 98 -28.15 -16.14 -22.41
CA GLN A 98 -29.58 -15.86 -22.66
C GLN A 98 -30.24 -15.18 -21.45
N THR A 99 -30.00 -15.71 -20.25
CA THR A 99 -30.67 -15.24 -19.03
C THR A 99 -30.09 -13.94 -18.49
N PHE A 100 -28.82 -13.65 -18.78
CA PHE A 100 -28.20 -12.37 -18.43
C PHE A 100 -28.77 -11.23 -19.27
N GLY A 101 -28.89 -11.44 -20.58
CA GLY A 101 -29.25 -10.41 -21.56
C GLY A 101 -30.74 -10.29 -21.89
N GLY A 102 -31.57 -11.23 -21.44
CA GLY A 102 -32.98 -11.29 -21.84
C GLY A 102 -33.80 -12.23 -20.98
N MET A 103 -34.92 -12.69 -21.52
CA MET A 103 -35.82 -13.57 -20.76
C MET A 103 -35.21 -14.96 -20.56
N SER A 104 -35.45 -15.54 -19.38
CA SER A 104 -35.16 -16.93 -19.12
C SER A 104 -36.01 -17.82 -20.04
N PRO A 105 -35.41 -18.85 -20.67
CA PRO A 105 -36.16 -19.81 -21.48
C PRO A 105 -37.02 -20.76 -20.62
N VAL A 106 -36.84 -20.74 -19.28
CA VAL A 106 -37.48 -21.65 -18.33
C VAL A 106 -37.79 -20.91 -17.01
N GLY A 107 -38.94 -21.15 -16.41
CA GLY A 107 -39.29 -20.58 -15.09
C GLY A 107 -39.59 -19.08 -15.11
N ASP A 108 -39.06 -18.36 -14.11
CA ASP A 108 -39.27 -16.91 -13.96
C ASP A 108 -38.68 -16.14 -15.14
N PRO A 109 -39.34 -15.07 -15.62
CA PRO A 109 -38.99 -14.43 -16.87
C PRO A 109 -37.60 -13.79 -16.85
N TYR A 110 -37.09 -13.37 -15.69
CA TYR A 110 -35.77 -12.76 -15.56
C TYR A 110 -35.10 -13.26 -14.29
N LEU A 111 -33.80 -13.58 -14.37
CA LEU A 111 -33.02 -13.90 -13.18
C LEU A 111 -32.73 -12.63 -12.38
N THR A 112 -32.59 -12.75 -11.05
CA THR A 112 -32.21 -11.65 -10.17
C THR A 112 -30.88 -11.03 -10.60
N ASN A 113 -29.86 -11.87 -10.85
CA ASN A 113 -28.55 -11.42 -11.30
C ASN A 113 -28.47 -11.37 -12.85
N SER A 114 -29.31 -10.50 -13.44
CA SER A 114 -29.35 -10.23 -14.89
C SER A 114 -29.53 -8.73 -15.16
N LEU A 115 -29.39 -8.31 -16.42
CA LEU A 115 -29.62 -6.91 -16.81
C LEU A 115 -31.04 -6.43 -16.50
N ASN A 116 -32.02 -7.33 -16.47
CA ASN A 116 -33.40 -7.00 -16.11
C ASN A 116 -33.68 -7.07 -14.60
N MET A 117 -32.71 -7.50 -13.78
CA MET A 117 -32.76 -7.53 -12.31
C MET A 117 -34.05 -8.15 -11.76
N GLY A 118 -34.38 -9.37 -12.18
CA GLY A 118 -35.62 -10.05 -11.77
C GLY A 118 -36.91 -9.37 -12.28
N GLY A 119 -36.81 -8.50 -13.29
CA GLY A 119 -37.91 -7.68 -13.79
C GLY A 119 -38.04 -6.31 -13.11
N ALA A 120 -37.09 -5.93 -12.25
CA ALA A 120 -37.06 -4.62 -11.62
C ALA A 120 -36.61 -3.51 -12.58
N TRP A 121 -35.81 -3.82 -13.60
CA TRP A 121 -35.44 -2.86 -14.65
C TRP A 121 -36.69 -2.33 -15.38
N GLY A 122 -36.74 -1.02 -15.63
CA GLY A 122 -37.92 -0.39 -16.22
C GLY A 122 -38.97 0.06 -15.20
N THR A 123 -38.80 -0.28 -13.93
CA THR A 123 -39.73 0.07 -12.84
C THR A 123 -39.16 1.18 -11.94
N ALA A 124 -39.97 1.67 -11.00
CA ALA A 124 -39.51 2.63 -10.00
C ALA A 124 -38.56 2.02 -8.94
N LEU A 125 -38.37 0.68 -8.94
CA LEU A 125 -37.47 0.00 -8.00
C LEU A 125 -35.99 0.25 -8.32
N VAL A 126 -35.66 0.48 -9.59
CA VAL A 126 -34.30 0.82 -10.02
C VAL A 126 -34.28 2.31 -10.37
N PRO A 127 -33.59 3.15 -9.55
CA PRO A 127 -33.50 4.59 -9.78
C PRO A 127 -33.05 4.92 -11.21
N GLY A 128 -33.74 5.85 -11.85
CA GLY A 128 -33.42 6.29 -13.21
C GLY A 128 -33.90 5.38 -14.34
N SER A 129 -34.51 4.22 -14.05
CA SER A 129 -34.98 3.28 -15.09
C SER A 129 -36.49 3.31 -15.36
N ALA A 130 -37.28 4.05 -14.58
CA ALA A 130 -38.74 3.99 -14.66
C ALA A 130 -39.27 4.33 -16.07
N GLY A 131 -40.01 3.39 -16.67
CA GLY A 131 -40.56 3.51 -18.03
C GLY A 131 -39.62 3.01 -19.13
N ALA A 132 -38.41 2.56 -18.80
CA ALA A 132 -37.52 1.93 -19.75
C ALA A 132 -38.06 0.56 -20.20
N PRO A 133 -37.89 0.18 -21.49
CA PRO A 133 -38.27 -1.15 -21.94
C PRO A 133 -37.31 -2.21 -21.36
N PRO A 134 -37.79 -3.46 -21.14
CA PRO A 134 -36.92 -4.56 -20.77
C PRO A 134 -35.76 -4.72 -21.76
N VAL A 135 -34.59 -5.05 -21.24
CA VAL A 135 -33.43 -5.36 -22.06
C VAL A 135 -33.63 -6.73 -22.70
N ASP A 136 -33.39 -6.81 -24.01
CA ASP A 136 -33.44 -8.05 -24.78
C ASP A 136 -32.32 -8.03 -25.83
N ILE A 137 -31.16 -8.54 -25.45
CA ILE A 137 -29.98 -8.65 -26.31
C ILE A 137 -29.73 -10.10 -26.70
N ASN A 138 -29.06 -10.31 -27.83
CA ASN A 138 -28.73 -11.66 -28.26
C ASN A 138 -27.57 -12.26 -27.43
N GLN A 139 -27.44 -13.59 -27.46
CA GLN A 139 -26.44 -14.31 -26.69
C GLN A 139 -24.98 -13.93 -27.03
N THR A 140 -24.70 -13.49 -28.26
CA THR A 140 -23.35 -13.03 -28.64
C THR A 140 -23.01 -11.70 -27.98
N GLN A 141 -23.97 -10.76 -27.92
CA GLN A 141 -23.79 -9.49 -27.21
C GLN A 141 -23.64 -9.74 -25.71
N ALA A 142 -24.51 -10.55 -25.11
CA ALA A 142 -24.42 -10.91 -23.69
C ALA A 142 -23.09 -11.61 -23.36
N GLY A 143 -22.65 -12.55 -24.20
CA GLY A 143 -21.37 -13.23 -24.04
C GLY A 143 -20.18 -12.28 -24.14
N ASN A 144 -20.20 -11.31 -25.07
CA ASN A 144 -19.16 -10.28 -25.14
C ASN A 144 -19.18 -9.35 -23.91
N MET A 145 -20.37 -9.03 -23.40
CA MET A 145 -20.52 -8.22 -22.18
C MET A 145 -20.01 -8.92 -20.94
N LEU A 146 -20.21 -10.23 -20.81
CA LEU A 146 -19.73 -10.99 -19.65
C LEU A 146 -18.24 -11.34 -19.77
N TYR A 147 -17.81 -11.80 -20.94
CA TYR A 147 -16.54 -12.51 -21.12
C TYR A 147 -15.61 -11.91 -22.18
N GLY A 148 -16.01 -10.85 -22.87
CA GLY A 148 -15.18 -10.17 -23.85
C GLY A 148 -13.95 -9.49 -23.22
N PRO A 149 -13.17 -8.73 -24.00
CA PRO A 149 -11.98 -8.04 -23.50
C PRO A 149 -12.25 -7.08 -22.33
N LEU A 150 -13.44 -6.46 -22.30
CA LEU A 150 -13.94 -5.64 -21.20
C LEU A 150 -15.08 -6.35 -20.44
N GLY A 151 -15.09 -7.68 -20.45
CA GLY A 151 -16.16 -8.48 -19.88
C GLY A 151 -16.37 -8.16 -18.40
N LEU A 152 -17.63 -8.03 -17.98
CA LEU A 152 -18.01 -7.70 -16.60
C LEU A 152 -17.56 -8.74 -15.57
N THR A 153 -17.29 -9.98 -15.99
CA THR A 153 -16.76 -11.05 -15.13
C THR A 153 -15.24 -11.18 -15.21
N THR A 154 -14.57 -10.28 -15.92
CA THR A 154 -13.10 -10.22 -16.01
C THR A 154 -12.57 -9.16 -15.05
N SER A 155 -11.35 -9.35 -14.54
CA SER A 155 -10.71 -8.35 -13.67
C SER A 155 -10.59 -6.99 -14.37
N THR A 156 -10.14 -6.98 -15.64
CA THR A 156 -10.02 -5.75 -16.43
C THR A 156 -11.36 -5.04 -16.60
N GLY A 157 -12.39 -5.75 -17.07
CA GLY A 157 -13.71 -5.15 -17.29
C GLY A 157 -14.35 -4.65 -16.00
N ALA A 158 -14.31 -5.44 -14.92
CA ALA A 158 -14.86 -5.04 -13.63
C ALA A 158 -14.14 -3.80 -13.06
N THR A 159 -12.81 -3.75 -13.09
CA THR A 159 -12.04 -2.60 -12.59
C THR A 159 -12.27 -1.35 -13.44
N VAL A 160 -12.33 -1.47 -14.78
CA VAL A 160 -12.66 -0.34 -15.66
C VAL A 160 -14.07 0.19 -15.37
N PHE A 161 -15.04 -0.70 -15.18
CA PHE A 161 -16.42 -0.32 -14.90
C PHE A 161 -16.54 0.40 -13.55
N LEU A 162 -15.92 -0.14 -12.50
CA LEU A 162 -15.88 0.50 -11.17
C LEU A 162 -15.14 1.83 -11.19
N TYR A 163 -13.99 1.90 -11.87
CA TYR A 163 -13.28 3.17 -12.09
C TYR A 163 -14.21 4.18 -12.77
N GLY A 164 -14.93 3.77 -13.81
CA GLY A 164 -15.89 4.59 -14.52
C GLY A 164 -16.98 5.17 -13.62
N GLU A 165 -17.65 4.31 -12.86
CA GLU A 165 -18.73 4.71 -11.96
C GLU A 165 -18.24 5.62 -10.83
N LEU A 166 -17.05 5.34 -10.29
CA LEU A 166 -16.52 6.06 -9.12
C LEU A 166 -15.77 7.34 -9.49
N SER A 167 -15.14 7.42 -10.67
CA SER A 167 -14.44 8.63 -11.12
C SER A 167 -15.31 9.56 -11.97
N GLY A 168 -16.35 9.02 -12.62
CA GLY A 168 -17.12 9.70 -13.65
C GLY A 168 -16.43 9.76 -15.02
N MET A 169 -15.28 9.10 -15.19
CA MET A 169 -14.48 9.09 -16.41
C MET A 169 -14.00 7.68 -16.76
N THR A 170 -13.71 7.42 -18.03
CA THR A 170 -12.91 6.25 -18.38
C THR A 170 -11.46 6.46 -17.91
N PRO A 171 -10.69 5.38 -17.65
CA PRO A 171 -9.24 5.53 -17.53
C PRO A 171 -8.65 6.17 -18.81
N PRO A 172 -7.48 6.83 -18.73
CA PRO A 172 -6.83 7.48 -19.86
C PRO A 172 -6.18 6.45 -20.81
N VAL A 173 -7.00 5.56 -21.35
CA VAL A 173 -6.62 4.45 -22.23
C VAL A 173 -7.43 4.52 -23.53
N ASP A 174 -6.79 4.19 -24.64
CA ASP A 174 -7.47 3.89 -25.89
C ASP A 174 -7.90 2.42 -25.87
N PHE A 175 -9.19 2.15 -25.78
CA PHE A 175 -9.73 0.78 -25.65
C PHE A 175 -9.56 -0.08 -26.92
N ALA A 176 -9.17 0.49 -28.06
CA ALA A 176 -8.88 -0.27 -29.27
C ALA A 176 -7.42 -0.75 -29.31
N THR A 177 -6.49 0.06 -28.78
CA THR A 177 -5.04 -0.23 -28.80
C THR A 177 -4.48 -0.67 -27.44
N MET A 178 -5.25 -0.46 -26.35
CA MET A 178 -4.84 -0.62 -24.95
C MET A 178 -3.62 0.24 -24.56
N GLY A 179 -3.31 1.28 -25.36
CA GLY A 179 -2.27 2.26 -25.06
C GLY A 179 -2.84 3.54 -24.43
N PRO A 180 -2.00 4.54 -24.14
CA PRO A 180 -2.45 5.84 -23.62
C PRO A 180 -3.49 6.49 -24.53
N GLY A 181 -4.58 6.97 -23.95
CA GLY A 181 -5.69 7.59 -24.68
C GLY A 181 -6.32 8.74 -23.89
N THR A 182 -7.19 9.49 -24.55
CA THR A 182 -7.94 10.57 -23.88
C THR A 182 -9.09 9.98 -23.08
N ALA A 183 -9.17 10.31 -21.79
CA ALA A 183 -10.29 9.94 -20.95
C ALA A 183 -11.61 10.54 -21.48
N MET A 184 -12.67 9.75 -21.46
CA MET A 184 -14.02 10.13 -21.87
C MET A 184 -14.93 10.16 -20.65
N GLU A 185 -16.00 10.96 -20.71
CA GLU A 185 -17.03 10.96 -19.67
C GLU A 185 -17.67 9.56 -19.53
N TRP A 186 -17.84 9.09 -18.30
CA TRP A 186 -18.51 7.82 -18.01
C TRP A 186 -20.03 8.01 -18.00
N ASN A 187 -20.66 7.71 -19.13
CA ASN A 187 -22.11 7.82 -19.32
C ASN A 187 -22.65 6.66 -20.17
N THR A 188 -23.98 6.60 -20.35
CA THR A 188 -24.65 5.53 -21.11
C THR A 188 -24.17 5.45 -22.56
N ALA A 189 -23.90 6.59 -23.21
CA ALA A 189 -23.42 6.62 -24.59
C ALA A 189 -22.00 6.03 -24.71
N THR A 190 -21.10 6.37 -23.79
CA THR A 190 -19.74 5.80 -23.74
C THR A 190 -19.79 4.29 -23.53
N ILE A 191 -20.57 3.80 -22.56
CA ILE A 191 -20.71 2.36 -22.29
C ILE A 191 -21.36 1.63 -23.48
N ALA A 192 -22.42 2.20 -24.06
CA ALA A 192 -23.09 1.66 -25.25
C ALA A 192 -22.09 1.46 -26.40
N ALA A 193 -21.21 2.44 -26.63
CA ALA A 193 -20.17 2.36 -27.64
C ALA A 193 -19.11 1.29 -27.33
N LEU A 194 -18.66 1.18 -26.07
CA LEU A 194 -17.66 0.19 -25.65
C LEU A 194 -18.15 -1.25 -25.82
N TYR A 195 -19.42 -1.52 -25.55
CA TYR A 195 -19.99 -2.87 -25.58
C TYR A 195 -20.78 -3.19 -26.87
N GLY A 196 -21.01 -2.21 -27.74
CA GLY A 196 -21.79 -2.40 -28.96
C GLY A 196 -23.27 -2.68 -28.70
N VAL A 197 -23.85 -1.95 -27.75
CA VAL A 197 -25.26 -2.07 -27.33
C VAL A 197 -25.96 -0.70 -27.39
N ASP A 198 -27.26 -0.67 -27.11
CA ASP A 198 -28.00 0.59 -26.99
C ASP A 198 -27.86 1.22 -25.59
N GLU A 199 -28.25 2.49 -25.46
CA GLU A 199 -28.15 3.22 -24.20
C GLU A 199 -29.06 2.68 -23.09
N ASN A 200 -30.18 2.03 -23.43
CA ASN A 200 -31.04 1.39 -22.45
C ASN A 200 -30.32 0.21 -21.78
N THR A 201 -29.67 -0.63 -22.60
CA THR A 201 -28.83 -1.74 -22.17
C THR A 201 -27.65 -1.23 -21.37
N ALA A 202 -26.97 -0.18 -21.82
CA ALA A 202 -25.89 0.45 -21.08
C ALA A 202 -26.36 0.97 -19.71
N GLY A 203 -27.53 1.61 -19.63
CA GLY A 203 -28.13 2.02 -18.36
C GLY A 203 -28.38 0.82 -17.42
N ALA A 204 -28.89 -0.29 -17.94
CA ALA A 204 -29.08 -1.52 -17.17
C ALA A 204 -27.75 -2.09 -16.67
N MET A 205 -26.68 -2.06 -17.49
CA MET A 205 -25.34 -2.47 -17.07
C MET A 205 -24.84 -1.68 -15.88
N ARG A 206 -25.04 -0.35 -15.88
CA ARG A 206 -24.63 0.52 -14.77
C ARG A 206 -25.35 0.17 -13.48
N ALA A 207 -26.68 0.06 -13.55
CA ALA A 207 -27.50 -0.31 -12.40
C ALA A 207 -27.15 -1.71 -11.87
N PHE A 208 -26.91 -2.66 -12.76
CA PHE A 208 -26.50 -4.01 -12.41
C PHE A 208 -25.13 -4.03 -11.74
N MET A 209 -24.09 -3.46 -12.36
CA MET A 209 -22.73 -3.54 -11.84
C MET A 209 -22.53 -2.74 -10.56
N PHE A 210 -22.97 -1.48 -10.52
CA PHE A 210 -22.73 -0.61 -9.38
C PHE A 210 -23.74 -0.83 -8.26
N GLY A 211 -25.02 -1.05 -8.61
CA GLY A 211 -26.09 -1.28 -7.65
C GLY A 211 -26.13 -2.73 -7.19
N ALA A 212 -26.58 -3.62 -8.06
CA ALA A 212 -26.87 -5.01 -7.69
C ALA A 212 -25.61 -5.81 -7.32
N ILE A 213 -24.50 -5.64 -8.06
CA ILE A 213 -23.28 -6.40 -7.81
C ILE A 213 -22.41 -5.73 -6.74
N PHE A 214 -21.90 -4.54 -6.99
CA PHE A 214 -20.96 -3.88 -6.08
C PHE A 214 -21.61 -3.39 -4.78
N GLY A 215 -22.81 -2.80 -4.87
CA GLY A 215 -23.49 -2.20 -3.72
C GLY A 215 -24.26 -3.18 -2.83
N ASP A 216 -24.65 -4.35 -3.35
CA ASP A 216 -25.54 -5.29 -2.64
C ASP A 216 -24.94 -6.70 -2.55
N PHE A 217 -24.72 -7.37 -3.69
CA PHE A 217 -24.25 -8.75 -3.73
C PHE A 217 -22.86 -8.96 -3.11
N VAL A 218 -21.85 -8.15 -3.49
CA VAL A 218 -20.46 -8.35 -3.03
C VAL A 218 -20.34 -8.18 -1.51
N PRO A 219 -20.88 -7.12 -0.88
CA PRO A 219 -20.86 -6.99 0.58
C PRO A 219 -21.52 -8.18 1.29
N GLY A 220 -22.69 -8.64 0.84
CA GLY A 220 -23.37 -9.81 1.40
C GLY A 220 -22.52 -11.07 1.25
N PHE A 221 -21.98 -11.32 0.05
CA PHE A 221 -21.08 -12.44 -0.21
C PHE A 221 -19.86 -12.44 0.71
N LEU A 222 -19.24 -11.28 0.95
CA LEU A 222 -18.07 -11.17 1.81
C LEU A 222 -18.39 -11.49 3.27
N ILE A 223 -19.53 -11.01 3.77
CA ILE A 223 -19.98 -11.23 5.15
C ILE A 223 -20.37 -12.70 5.35
N ASP A 224 -21.22 -13.23 4.47
CA ASP A 224 -21.80 -14.56 4.62
C ASP A 224 -20.78 -15.68 4.35
N SER A 225 -19.89 -15.48 3.38
CA SER A 225 -18.93 -16.52 2.96
C SER A 225 -17.66 -16.54 3.81
N PHE A 226 -17.25 -15.38 4.33
CA PHE A 226 -15.96 -15.25 5.04
C PHE A 226 -16.10 -14.81 6.50
N GLY A 227 -17.32 -14.51 6.96
CA GLY A 227 -17.56 -14.04 8.32
C GLY A 227 -16.94 -12.67 8.59
N THR A 228 -16.75 -11.86 7.54
CA THR A 228 -16.18 -10.52 7.67
C THR A 228 -17.22 -9.51 8.13
N SER A 229 -16.77 -8.35 8.61
CA SER A 229 -17.64 -7.25 8.99
C SER A 229 -16.99 -5.91 8.66
N PRO A 230 -17.78 -4.85 8.42
CA PRO A 230 -17.24 -3.50 8.19
C PRO A 230 -16.39 -2.96 9.35
N TYR A 231 -16.62 -3.48 10.56
CA TYR A 231 -15.86 -3.14 11.76
C TYR A 231 -15.29 -4.41 12.37
N LEU A 232 -13.99 -4.41 12.63
CA LEU A 232 -13.27 -5.52 13.26
C LEU A 232 -12.77 -5.12 14.65
N THR A 233 -12.92 -6.01 15.63
CA THR A 233 -12.31 -5.86 16.95
C THR A 233 -11.21 -6.90 17.11
N GLN A 234 -9.99 -6.46 17.40
CA GLN A 234 -8.85 -7.35 17.56
C GLN A 234 -7.87 -6.80 18.60
N GLU A 235 -6.99 -7.67 19.10
CA GLU A 235 -5.89 -7.26 19.98
C GLU A 235 -4.89 -6.38 19.23
N PHE A 236 -4.25 -5.47 19.97
CA PHE A 236 -3.28 -4.53 19.41
C PHE A 236 -2.15 -5.22 18.64
N ASN A 237 -1.63 -6.36 19.14
CA ASN A 237 -0.57 -7.10 18.45
C ASN A 237 -1.03 -7.69 17.12
N ASN A 238 -2.27 -8.20 17.04
CA ASN A 238 -2.81 -8.69 15.77
C ASN A 238 -2.92 -7.52 14.78
N TRP A 239 -3.39 -6.37 15.24
CA TRP A 239 -3.55 -5.18 14.39
C TRP A 239 -2.22 -4.60 13.90
N LEU A 240 -1.24 -4.45 14.80
CA LEU A 240 0.04 -3.84 14.46
C LEU A 240 0.98 -4.82 13.76
N LEU A 241 1.14 -6.04 14.29
CA LEU A 241 2.22 -6.97 13.94
C LEU A 241 1.78 -8.15 13.09
N GLY A 242 0.48 -8.29 12.82
CA GLY A 242 -0.01 -9.28 11.86
C GLY A 242 -1.34 -9.92 12.23
N TRP A 243 -2.28 -9.95 11.28
CA TRP A 243 -3.48 -10.76 11.37
C TRP A 243 -3.73 -11.52 10.06
N HIS A 244 -4.49 -12.60 10.16
CA HIS A 244 -4.96 -13.37 9.02
C HIS A 244 -6.32 -12.85 8.58
N ASP A 245 -6.43 -12.51 7.30
CA ASP A 245 -7.65 -12.06 6.65
C ASP A 245 -8.18 -13.17 5.71
N PRO A 246 -9.37 -13.74 5.99
CA PRO A 246 -9.91 -14.86 5.23
C PRO A 246 -10.24 -14.49 3.77
N VAL A 247 -10.56 -13.22 3.49
CA VAL A 247 -10.83 -12.75 2.12
C VAL A 247 -9.52 -12.74 1.32
N SER A 248 -8.46 -12.16 1.87
CA SER A 248 -7.13 -12.16 1.27
C SER A 248 -6.60 -13.58 1.07
N ALA A 249 -6.83 -14.48 2.04
CA ALA A 249 -6.48 -15.89 1.90
C ALA A 249 -7.23 -16.57 0.75
N PHE A 250 -8.54 -16.33 0.64
CA PHE A 250 -9.35 -16.86 -0.45
C PHE A 250 -8.91 -16.33 -1.82
N LEU A 251 -8.60 -15.03 -1.92
CA LEU A 251 -8.11 -14.44 -3.18
C LEU A 251 -6.76 -15.05 -3.61
N ALA A 252 -5.92 -15.43 -2.65
CA ALA A 252 -4.60 -16.01 -2.92
C ALA A 252 -4.63 -17.53 -3.22
N SER A 253 -5.47 -18.31 -2.52
CA SER A 253 -5.45 -19.79 -2.59
C SER A 253 -6.76 -20.44 -3.03
N GLY A 254 -7.86 -19.69 -3.08
CA GLY A 254 -9.22 -20.24 -3.21
C GLY A 254 -9.76 -20.88 -1.93
N ASN A 255 -9.03 -20.80 -0.81
CA ASN A 255 -9.45 -21.34 0.48
C ASN A 255 -9.30 -20.28 1.59
N PRO A 256 -10.40 -19.80 2.20
CA PRO A 256 -10.34 -18.77 3.24
C PRO A 256 -9.69 -19.27 4.54
N MET A 257 -9.55 -20.59 4.71
CA MET A 257 -8.93 -21.22 5.88
C MET A 257 -7.45 -21.55 5.64
N ASP A 258 -6.88 -21.17 4.49
CA ASP A 258 -5.46 -21.37 4.21
C ASP A 258 -4.62 -20.39 5.04
N MET A 259 -4.01 -20.91 6.10
CA MET A 259 -3.17 -20.14 7.00
C MET A 259 -1.77 -19.84 6.44
N SER A 260 -1.41 -20.33 5.25
CA SER A 260 -0.11 -20.03 4.61
C SER A 260 -0.10 -18.70 3.85
N VAL A 261 -1.27 -18.14 3.56
CA VAL A 261 -1.48 -16.90 2.80
C VAL A 261 -2.51 -16.01 3.50
N GLY A 262 -2.72 -14.79 3.01
CA GLY A 262 -3.73 -13.88 3.54
C GLY A 262 -3.34 -13.20 4.85
N TRP A 263 -2.05 -13.01 5.10
CA TRP A 263 -1.56 -12.26 6.26
C TRP A 263 -1.26 -10.82 5.88
N THR A 264 -1.55 -9.90 6.79
CA THR A 264 -1.28 -8.46 6.64
C THR A 264 -0.90 -7.85 7.98
N SER A 265 -0.13 -6.76 7.96
CA SER A 265 0.36 -6.05 9.14
C SER A 265 0.56 -4.56 8.85
N LEU A 266 0.47 -3.72 9.88
CA LEU A 266 0.79 -2.29 9.77
C LEU A 266 2.27 -1.98 10.02
N GLU A 267 2.97 -2.87 10.73
CA GLU A 267 4.41 -2.76 10.99
C GLU A 267 5.17 -3.97 10.49
N SER A 268 6.41 -3.72 10.08
CA SER A 268 7.31 -4.78 9.61
C SER A 268 7.95 -5.50 10.79
N ASN A 269 7.88 -6.82 10.77
CA ASN A 269 8.63 -7.69 11.68
C ASN A 269 9.22 -8.87 10.88
N ALA A 270 10.07 -9.70 11.49
CA ALA A 270 10.59 -10.89 10.82
C ALA A 270 9.46 -11.85 10.39
N THR A 271 8.43 -12.00 11.22
CA THR A 271 7.26 -12.83 10.96
C THR A 271 5.98 -12.16 11.42
N TYR A 272 4.84 -12.54 10.81
CA TYR A 272 3.53 -12.10 11.28
C TYR A 272 3.23 -12.66 12.67
N TYR A 273 2.65 -11.84 13.53
CA TYR A 273 2.27 -12.24 14.88
C TYR A 273 1.28 -13.43 14.84
N GLY A 274 1.56 -14.48 15.63
CA GLY A 274 0.71 -15.67 15.70
C GLY A 274 0.73 -16.60 14.48
N SER A 275 1.49 -16.30 13.42
CA SER A 275 1.48 -17.06 12.15
C SER A 275 2.21 -18.39 12.15
N GLY A 276 2.94 -18.72 13.23
CA GLY A 276 3.78 -19.92 13.26
C GLY A 276 5.04 -19.83 12.40
N GLY A 277 5.45 -18.63 11.98
CA GLY A 277 6.75 -18.39 11.33
C GLY A 277 6.67 -17.91 9.88
N ILE A 278 5.51 -17.41 9.43
CA ILE A 278 5.37 -16.85 8.08
C ILE A 278 6.10 -15.51 8.04
N GLN A 279 7.04 -15.40 7.11
CA GLN A 279 7.84 -14.19 6.93
C GLN A 279 6.95 -13.03 6.50
N ASN A 280 7.13 -11.89 7.17
CA ASN A 280 6.45 -10.64 6.84
C ASN A 280 7.35 -9.76 5.94
N SER A 281 8.68 -9.85 6.10
CA SER A 281 9.64 -9.14 5.27
C SER A 281 10.97 -9.87 5.20
N ASP A 282 11.69 -9.72 4.09
CA ASP A 282 13.08 -10.16 3.92
C ASP A 282 14.10 -9.11 4.43
N GLY A 283 13.61 -8.02 5.02
CA GLY A 283 14.41 -6.85 5.41
C GLY A 283 14.55 -5.83 4.28
N THR A 284 14.88 -4.59 4.65
CA THR A 284 15.02 -3.47 3.71
C THR A 284 16.49 -3.11 3.54
N MET A 285 16.95 -3.03 2.29
CA MET A 285 18.32 -2.69 1.93
C MET A 285 18.44 -1.20 1.58
N TYR A 286 19.13 -0.44 2.42
CA TYR A 286 19.41 0.98 2.21
C TYR A 286 20.78 1.17 1.55
N THR A 287 20.80 1.82 0.40
CA THR A 287 22.03 2.30 -0.26
C THR A 287 22.16 3.78 0.00
N ILE A 288 23.19 4.18 0.76
CA ILE A 288 23.41 5.56 1.22
C ILE A 288 24.76 6.06 0.70
N CYS A 289 24.84 7.33 0.37
CA CYS A 289 26.08 7.97 -0.02
C CYS A 289 27.03 8.14 1.19
N THR A 290 28.25 7.61 1.09
CA THR A 290 29.26 7.75 2.16
C THR A 290 29.89 9.14 2.24
N GLY A 291 29.75 9.94 1.19
CA GLY A 291 30.43 11.24 1.02
C GLY A 291 31.87 11.13 0.51
N GLU A 292 32.35 9.93 0.15
CA GLU A 292 33.68 9.77 -0.48
C GLU A 292 33.69 10.24 -1.95
N SER A 293 32.54 10.15 -2.62
CA SER A 293 32.36 10.60 -4.01
C SER A 293 31.72 11.98 -4.05
N ASP A 294 32.23 12.86 -4.90
CA ASP A 294 31.65 14.19 -5.16
C ASP A 294 30.31 14.13 -5.94
N SER A 295 29.86 12.92 -6.31
CA SER A 295 28.63 12.72 -7.09
C SER A 295 27.35 12.69 -6.24
N CYS A 296 27.46 12.68 -4.91
CA CYS A 296 26.32 12.68 -3.99
C CYS A 296 26.72 13.28 -2.64
N ASP A 297 25.75 13.84 -1.92
CA ASP A 297 25.98 14.36 -0.58
C ASP A 297 26.02 13.25 0.46
N LYS A 298 26.92 13.38 1.44
CA LYS A 298 27.08 12.43 2.55
C LYS A 298 25.74 12.19 3.25
N GLY A 299 25.42 10.92 3.49
CA GLY A 299 24.25 10.52 4.27
C GLY A 299 22.92 10.59 3.51
N THR A 300 22.93 10.95 2.23
CA THR A 300 21.72 10.90 1.38
C THR A 300 21.43 9.49 0.87
N THR A 301 20.15 9.15 0.80
CA THR A 301 19.67 7.88 0.24
C THR A 301 19.85 7.89 -1.28
N LEU A 302 20.45 6.83 -1.84
CA LEU A 302 20.59 6.64 -3.28
C LEU A 302 19.54 5.66 -3.83
N ALA A 303 19.30 4.59 -3.08
CA ALA A 303 18.33 3.56 -3.45
C ALA A 303 17.90 2.78 -2.22
N ILE A 304 16.68 2.29 -2.24
CA ILE A 304 16.13 1.37 -1.23
C ILE A 304 15.56 0.18 -1.97
N ASP A 305 16.00 -1.01 -1.57
CA ASP A 305 15.74 -2.29 -2.26
C ASP A 305 16.10 -2.22 -3.76
N GLY A 306 17.19 -1.51 -4.07
CA GLY A 306 17.72 -1.35 -5.42
C GLY A 306 16.98 -0.32 -6.29
N SER A 307 15.97 0.38 -5.77
CA SER A 307 15.22 1.40 -6.50
C SER A 307 15.40 2.80 -5.90
N SER A 308 15.48 3.82 -6.76
CA SER A 308 15.42 5.23 -6.35
C SER A 308 13.98 5.76 -6.24
N TYR A 309 12.99 4.95 -6.58
CA TYR A 309 11.56 5.28 -6.52
C TYR A 309 10.90 4.69 -5.26
N PHE A 310 9.77 5.26 -4.86
CA PHE A 310 8.86 4.54 -3.96
C PHE A 310 8.35 3.28 -4.65
N SER A 311 8.27 2.16 -3.93
CA SER A 311 7.79 0.88 -4.48
C SER A 311 6.38 0.99 -5.08
N TRP A 312 5.54 1.85 -4.52
CA TRP A 312 4.15 2.08 -4.92
C TRP A 312 3.97 3.30 -5.85
N LYS A 313 5.07 3.98 -6.23
CA LYS A 313 5.11 5.07 -7.21
C LYS A 313 6.33 4.94 -8.11
N ASP A 314 6.48 3.79 -8.76
CA ASP A 314 7.55 3.54 -9.71
C ASP A 314 7.06 3.68 -11.17
N PRO A 315 7.95 3.61 -12.17
CA PRO A 315 7.55 3.66 -13.57
C PRO A 315 6.61 2.53 -14.01
N ALA A 316 6.66 1.36 -13.38
CA ALA A 316 5.79 0.22 -13.71
C ALA A 316 4.36 0.49 -13.22
N LYS A 317 4.18 0.94 -11.98
CA LYS A 317 2.90 1.39 -11.42
C LYS A 317 2.31 2.51 -12.26
N ALA A 318 3.14 3.47 -12.67
CA ALA A 318 2.69 4.55 -13.56
C ALA A 318 2.18 4.03 -14.91
N ALA A 319 2.84 3.04 -15.50
CA ALA A 319 2.37 2.41 -16.74
C ALA A 319 1.07 1.62 -16.53
N ASN A 320 1.00 0.80 -15.49
CA ASN A 320 -0.13 -0.09 -15.22
C ASN A 320 -1.40 0.66 -14.78
N THR A 321 -1.26 1.88 -14.27
CA THR A 321 -2.37 2.78 -13.92
C THR A 321 -2.60 3.87 -14.97
N PHE A 322 -2.00 3.73 -16.16
CA PHE A 322 -2.14 4.68 -17.27
C PHE A 322 -1.77 6.13 -16.90
N GLY A 323 -0.83 6.31 -15.98
CA GLY A 323 -0.34 7.61 -15.50
C GLY A 323 -1.20 8.24 -14.41
N LEU A 324 -2.27 7.59 -13.96
CA LEU A 324 -3.09 8.08 -12.83
C LEU A 324 -2.28 8.13 -11.53
N ILE A 325 -1.35 7.18 -11.34
CA ILE A 325 -0.33 7.26 -10.30
C ILE A 325 0.99 7.62 -10.98
N THR A 326 1.50 8.81 -10.68
CA THR A 326 2.78 9.26 -11.25
C THR A 326 3.96 8.66 -10.48
N ALA A 327 5.01 8.27 -11.19
CA ALA A 327 6.24 7.81 -10.57
C ALA A 327 6.92 8.93 -9.75
N GLU A 328 7.44 8.60 -8.58
CA GLU A 328 8.04 9.54 -7.63
C GLU A 328 9.33 8.97 -7.05
N GLN A 329 10.40 9.76 -7.13
CA GLN A 329 11.69 9.40 -6.55
C GLN A 329 11.72 9.72 -5.06
N ARG A 330 12.44 8.87 -4.32
CA ARG A 330 12.79 9.03 -2.90
C ARG A 330 14.30 9.16 -2.68
N ALA A 331 15.10 9.04 -3.73
CA ALA A 331 16.53 9.28 -3.65
C ALA A 331 16.81 10.77 -3.35
N GLY A 332 17.88 11.04 -2.61
CA GLY A 332 18.26 12.37 -2.15
C GLY A 332 17.75 12.74 -0.75
N THR A 333 16.84 11.96 -0.16
CA THR A 333 16.41 12.19 1.23
C THR A 333 17.56 11.98 2.20
N ILE A 334 17.60 12.75 3.28
CA ILE A 334 18.61 12.62 4.33
C ILE A 334 18.36 11.38 5.20
N GLY A 335 19.43 10.73 5.66
CA GLY A 335 19.36 9.62 6.63
C GLY A 335 19.79 9.99 8.06
N GLY A 336 20.37 11.17 8.27
CA GLY A 336 20.88 11.59 9.59
C GLY A 336 21.86 12.77 9.57
N PHE A 337 22.27 13.23 8.39
CA PHE A 337 23.05 14.44 8.21
C PHE A 337 22.35 15.33 7.18
N LEU A 338 22.30 16.64 7.41
CA LEU A 338 21.89 17.57 6.37
C LEU A 338 22.96 17.61 5.27
N ALA A 339 22.49 17.54 4.03
CA ALA A 339 23.27 17.78 2.83
C ALA A 339 23.40 19.28 2.57
N SER A 340 24.28 19.64 1.63
CA SER A 340 24.37 21.01 1.17
C SER A 340 23.15 21.39 0.31
N GLY A 341 22.53 22.54 0.57
CA GLY A 341 21.38 23.02 -0.19
C GLY A 341 20.02 22.54 0.34
N ASP A 342 19.11 22.19 -0.57
CA ASP A 342 17.74 21.79 -0.24
C ASP A 342 17.72 20.35 0.30
N ASN A 343 17.05 20.16 1.44
CA ASN A 343 17.02 18.88 2.16
C ASN A 343 15.59 18.38 2.26
N SER A 344 15.42 17.05 2.24
CA SER A 344 14.13 16.39 2.47
C SER A 344 14.31 15.12 3.30
N VAL A 345 13.26 14.69 4.00
CA VAL A 345 13.23 13.46 4.82
C VAL A 345 12.28 12.43 4.20
N ASP A 346 12.66 11.15 4.22
CA ASP A 346 11.77 10.02 3.90
C ASP A 346 10.87 9.72 5.14
N LEU A 347 9.56 9.88 4.96
CA LEU A 347 8.55 9.62 5.98
C LEU A 347 8.13 8.15 5.94
N SER A 348 9.08 7.26 6.25
CA SER A 348 8.89 5.80 6.34
C SER A 348 8.33 5.15 5.06
N GLY A 349 8.67 5.68 3.89
CA GLY A 349 8.23 5.13 2.60
C GLY A 349 6.81 5.52 2.20
N TYR A 350 6.15 6.42 2.94
CA TYR A 350 4.82 6.96 2.62
C TYR A 350 4.89 8.26 1.83
N ALA A 351 5.94 9.06 2.00
CA ALA A 351 6.15 10.33 1.32
C ALA A 351 7.56 10.85 1.60
N THR A 352 7.95 11.90 0.89
CA THR A 352 9.00 12.81 1.33
C THR A 352 8.40 14.14 1.81
N ALA A 353 9.11 14.84 2.69
CA ALA A 353 8.81 16.21 3.06
C ALA A 353 10.08 17.05 3.09
N ASP A 354 9.99 18.28 2.62
CA ASP A 354 11.11 19.23 2.61
C ASP A 354 11.41 19.72 4.03
N ILE A 355 12.70 19.91 4.33
CA ILE A 355 13.19 20.33 5.64
C ILE A 355 13.48 21.82 5.60
N GLU A 356 12.89 22.54 6.54
CA GLU A 356 13.13 23.96 6.76
C GLU A 356 13.79 24.19 8.12
N CYS A 357 14.96 24.82 8.15
CA CYS A 357 15.66 25.22 9.37
C CYS A 357 15.47 26.72 9.61
N SER A 358 14.76 27.08 10.68
CA SER A 358 14.32 28.48 10.92
C SER A 358 14.78 29.08 12.25
N GLY A 359 15.52 28.33 13.06
CA GLY A 359 15.97 28.78 14.38
C GLY A 359 17.24 28.08 14.84
N THR A 360 17.83 28.60 15.91
CA THR A 360 19.01 28.03 16.58
C THR A 360 18.70 27.83 18.05
N ASP A 361 19.19 26.74 18.64
CA ASP A 361 19.03 26.41 20.05
C ASP A 361 20.32 25.77 20.60
N THR A 362 20.29 25.30 21.85
CA THR A 362 21.37 24.54 22.48
C THR A 362 20.80 23.26 23.10
N LEU A 363 21.29 22.12 22.65
CA LEU A 363 20.94 20.81 23.21
C LEU A 363 22.14 20.23 23.95
N LYS A 364 22.05 20.09 25.28
CA LYS A 364 23.12 19.50 26.12
C LYS A 364 24.50 20.13 25.88
N GLY A 365 24.56 21.46 25.81
CA GLY A 365 25.80 22.21 25.54
C GLY A 365 26.18 22.34 24.07
N ILE A 366 25.51 21.60 23.17
CA ILE A 366 25.81 21.59 21.73
C ILE A 366 24.92 22.61 21.00
N PRO A 367 25.50 23.56 20.24
CA PRO A 367 24.73 24.45 19.36
C PRO A 367 24.03 23.68 18.24
N VAL A 368 22.73 23.90 18.08
CA VAL A 368 21.91 23.22 17.07
C VAL A 368 21.05 24.19 16.27
N ASP A 369 20.73 23.81 15.04
CA ASP A 369 19.66 24.40 14.25
C ASP A 369 18.36 23.61 14.49
N THR A 370 17.25 24.33 14.67
CA THR A 370 15.92 23.74 14.79
C THR A 370 15.29 23.68 13.41
N CYS A 371 15.06 22.46 12.92
CA CYS A 371 14.44 22.23 11.62
C CYS A 371 13.13 21.46 11.74
N THR A 372 12.25 21.67 10.77
CA THR A 372 10.94 21.04 10.69
C THR A 372 10.66 20.53 9.29
N ALA A 373 9.86 19.48 9.18
CA ALA A 373 9.29 19.02 7.91
C ALA A 373 7.83 18.61 8.15
N THR A 374 6.91 19.14 7.34
CA THR A 374 5.47 18.88 7.47
C THR A 374 4.90 18.42 6.14
N LEU A 375 4.06 17.40 6.18
CA LEU A 375 3.31 16.89 5.05
C LEU A 375 1.80 17.06 5.30
N ASP A 376 1.14 17.83 4.44
CA ASP A 376 -0.31 18.00 4.46
C ASP A 376 -1.00 16.68 4.02
N PRO A 377 -1.82 16.05 4.90
CA PRO A 377 -2.51 14.81 4.56
C PRO A 377 -3.41 14.92 3.33
N LEU A 378 -3.99 16.09 3.04
CA LEU A 378 -4.88 16.26 1.87
C LEU A 378 -4.16 16.07 0.53
N THR A 379 -2.83 16.12 0.54
CA THR A 379 -2.01 15.97 -0.67
C THR A 379 -1.49 14.55 -0.88
N ARG A 380 -1.68 13.64 0.08
CA ARG A 380 -1.03 12.33 0.07
C ARG A 380 -2.00 11.18 0.37
N ASN A 381 -2.77 10.81 -0.65
CA ASN A 381 -3.49 9.53 -0.66
C ASN A 381 -2.49 8.37 -0.83
N ILE A 382 -2.53 7.39 0.07
CA ILE A 382 -1.64 6.24 0.09
C ILE A 382 -2.34 4.93 -0.29
N GLN A 383 -3.56 4.98 -0.86
CA GLN A 383 -4.32 3.78 -1.23
C GLN A 383 -3.53 2.83 -2.11
N ALA A 384 -2.75 3.36 -3.05
CA ALA A 384 -1.94 2.57 -3.97
C ALA A 384 -0.81 1.82 -3.28
N LYS A 385 -0.30 2.36 -2.17
CA LYS A 385 0.66 1.67 -1.30
C LYS A 385 0.01 0.52 -0.54
N LEU A 386 -1.26 0.67 -0.16
CA LEU A 386 -1.96 -0.28 0.69
C LEU A 386 -2.63 -1.41 -0.10
N LEU A 387 -3.18 -1.09 -1.28
CA LEU A 387 -3.75 -2.07 -2.21
C LEU A 387 -2.67 -2.84 -2.94
N ASP A 388 -1.65 -2.12 -3.41
CA ASP A 388 -0.46 -2.62 -4.09
C ASP A 388 -0.72 -3.73 -5.11
N THR A 389 -1.77 -3.57 -5.92
CA THR A 389 -2.17 -4.60 -6.88
C THR A 389 -1.42 -4.53 -8.21
N ASP A 390 -0.69 -3.43 -8.44
CA ASP A 390 -0.04 -3.13 -9.72
C ASP A 390 -1.02 -3.05 -10.90
N THR A 391 -2.27 -2.69 -10.61
CA THR A 391 -3.34 -2.54 -11.62
C THR A 391 -4.05 -1.20 -11.49
N LEU A 392 -4.97 -0.93 -12.41
CA LEU A 392 -5.87 0.23 -12.35
C LEU A 392 -6.64 0.33 -11.01
N LEU A 393 -6.82 -0.78 -10.27
CA LEU A 393 -7.49 -0.78 -8.97
C LEU A 393 -6.81 0.17 -7.97
N ASP A 394 -5.49 0.29 -8.03
CA ASP A 394 -4.70 1.19 -7.17
C ASP A 394 -5.07 2.67 -7.37
N ALA A 395 -5.68 3.01 -8.52
CA ALA A 395 -6.10 4.36 -8.90
C ALA A 395 -7.63 4.55 -8.88
N VAL A 396 -8.42 3.55 -8.50
CA VAL A 396 -9.88 3.68 -8.38
C VAL A 396 -10.20 4.60 -7.19
N PRO A 397 -10.97 5.68 -7.40
CA PRO A 397 -11.33 6.58 -6.30
C PRO A 397 -12.07 5.82 -5.20
N GLY A 398 -11.63 5.98 -3.96
CA GLY A 398 -12.30 5.38 -2.81
C GLY A 398 -12.12 3.88 -2.63
N ALA A 399 -11.21 3.24 -3.38
CA ALA A 399 -10.93 1.81 -3.22
C ALA A 399 -10.38 1.48 -1.82
N LEU A 400 -9.45 2.31 -1.31
CA LEU A 400 -8.98 2.26 0.08
C LEU A 400 -8.50 3.66 0.51
N PRO A 401 -9.41 4.59 0.82
CA PRO A 401 -9.13 6.03 0.83
C PRO A 401 -8.42 6.49 2.12
N VAL A 402 -7.18 6.04 2.26
CA VAL A 402 -6.31 6.37 3.38
C VAL A 402 -5.34 7.48 2.97
N TYR A 403 -5.26 8.51 3.78
CA TYR A 403 -4.37 9.66 3.61
C TYR A 403 -3.31 9.70 4.69
N PHE A 404 -2.11 10.16 4.35
CA PHE A 404 -0.96 10.19 5.24
C PHE A 404 -0.49 11.62 5.48
N GLY A 405 -0.44 12.04 6.74
CA GLY A 405 0.15 13.31 7.15
C GLY A 405 1.32 13.05 8.12
N SER A 406 2.26 13.98 8.19
CA SER A 406 3.37 13.87 9.14
C SER A 406 3.91 15.22 9.55
N ASP A 407 4.28 15.34 10.82
CA ASP A 407 5.02 16.47 11.37
C ASP A 407 6.32 15.97 11.99
N VAL A 408 7.44 16.53 11.54
CA VAL A 408 8.78 16.19 11.99
C VAL A 408 9.45 17.43 12.57
N THR A 409 10.08 17.28 13.72
CA THR A 409 10.99 18.26 14.30
C THR A 409 12.35 17.61 14.51
N MET A 410 13.42 18.37 14.28
CA MET A 410 14.79 17.89 14.42
C MET A 410 15.71 19.00 14.95
N SER A 411 16.69 18.59 15.75
CA SER A 411 17.79 19.42 16.22
C SER A 411 19.07 18.95 15.56
N VAL A 412 19.66 19.82 14.73
CA VAL A 412 20.81 19.49 13.88
C VAL A 412 22.04 20.25 14.37
N GLU A 413 23.12 19.55 14.68
CA GLU A 413 24.36 20.18 15.15
C GLU A 413 25.00 21.04 14.06
N GLN A 414 25.35 22.28 14.39
CA GLN A 414 25.67 23.33 13.41
C GLN A 414 26.91 23.06 12.54
N VAL A 415 27.85 22.25 13.02
CA VAL A 415 29.15 22.06 12.33
C VAL A 415 29.15 20.79 11.50
N SER A 416 28.84 19.66 12.13
CA SER A 416 28.79 18.35 11.49
C SER A 416 27.51 18.13 10.69
N GLN A 417 26.49 18.97 10.92
CA GLN A 417 25.16 18.87 10.31
C GLN A 417 24.44 17.56 10.66
N ALA A 418 24.86 16.92 11.76
CA ALA A 418 24.23 15.69 12.26
C ALA A 418 22.93 16.00 13.00
N ALA A 419 21.85 15.28 12.68
CA ALA A 419 20.63 15.32 13.48
C ALA A 419 20.88 14.56 14.80
N ILE A 420 20.90 15.28 15.92
CA ILE A 420 21.21 14.73 17.25
C ILE A 420 19.98 14.60 18.14
N ALA A 421 18.84 15.15 17.74
CA ALA A 421 17.54 14.85 18.31
C ALA A 421 16.45 15.04 17.26
N GLY A 422 15.32 14.35 17.45
CA GLY A 422 14.15 14.54 16.62
C GLY A 422 12.91 13.84 17.15
N SER A 423 11.76 14.33 16.69
CA SER A 423 10.45 13.74 16.92
C SER A 423 9.69 13.72 15.60
N SER A 424 8.93 12.66 15.37
CA SER A 424 7.98 12.59 14.26
C SER A 424 6.62 12.14 14.77
N GLU A 425 5.58 12.78 14.27
CA GLU A 425 4.19 12.41 14.48
C GLU A 425 3.56 12.12 13.11
N SER A 426 3.37 10.84 12.80
CA SER A 426 2.79 10.40 11.53
C SER A 426 1.36 9.96 11.72
N TYR A 427 0.44 10.52 10.93
CA TYR A 427 -0.99 10.35 11.05
C TYR A 427 -1.56 9.63 9.83
N PHE A 428 -2.46 8.70 10.10
CA PHE A 428 -3.22 7.97 9.08
C PHE A 428 -4.68 8.37 9.19
N TYR A 429 -5.21 8.92 8.11
CA TYR A 429 -6.59 9.39 8.03
C TYR A 429 -7.39 8.52 7.09
N LEU A 430 -8.64 8.26 7.44
CA LEU A 430 -9.62 7.64 6.56
C LEU A 430 -10.58 8.71 6.04
N ASP A 431 -10.78 8.78 4.73
CA ASP A 431 -11.86 9.58 4.14
C ASP A 431 -13.20 8.92 4.49
N SER A 432 -14.03 9.64 5.24
CA SER A 432 -15.30 9.14 5.78
C SER A 432 -16.50 9.42 4.87
N ARG A 433 -16.29 10.09 3.73
CA ARG A 433 -17.36 10.39 2.78
C ARG A 433 -17.94 9.11 2.15
N PRO A 434 -19.11 9.18 1.52
CA PRO A 434 -19.57 8.11 0.64
C PRO A 434 -18.59 7.89 -0.52
N ILE A 435 -18.36 6.64 -0.92
CA ILE A 435 -17.43 6.29 -2.01
C ILE A 435 -17.74 7.02 -3.32
N THR A 436 -19.02 7.32 -3.58
CA THR A 436 -19.49 8.06 -4.76
C THR A 436 -19.13 9.56 -4.76
N SER A 437 -18.56 10.08 -3.68
CA SER A 437 -18.09 11.47 -3.56
C SER A 437 -16.56 11.58 -3.53
N MET A 438 -15.84 10.45 -3.64
CA MET A 438 -14.38 10.41 -3.51
C MET A 438 -13.64 10.67 -4.82
N ASN A 439 -14.36 10.96 -5.91
CA ASN A 439 -13.76 11.50 -7.13
C ASN A 439 -13.28 12.95 -6.98
N GLU A 440 -13.81 13.67 -5.99
CA GLU A 440 -13.39 15.02 -5.65
C GLU A 440 -12.41 15.00 -4.48
N ALA A 441 -11.43 15.91 -4.50
CA ALA A 441 -10.47 16.05 -3.42
C ALA A 441 -11.20 16.29 -2.08
N PRO A 442 -10.79 15.62 -0.98
CA PRO A 442 -11.39 15.83 0.33
C PRO A 442 -11.02 17.19 0.91
N THR A 443 -11.74 17.59 1.94
CA THR A 443 -11.34 18.61 2.90
C THR A 443 -10.88 17.96 4.21
N ILE A 444 -10.22 18.71 5.09
CA ILE A 444 -9.74 18.14 6.36
C ILE A 444 -10.87 17.63 7.26
N ASP A 445 -12.08 18.21 7.14
CA ASP A 445 -13.26 17.78 7.90
C ASP A 445 -13.80 16.42 7.43
N ASP A 446 -13.46 16.00 6.20
CA ASP A 446 -13.81 14.70 5.65
C ASP A 446 -12.88 13.58 6.15
N LEU A 447 -11.67 13.96 6.61
CA LEU A 447 -10.60 13.05 7.01
C LEU A 447 -10.66 12.74 8.51
N GLN A 448 -10.98 11.49 8.84
CA GLN A 448 -10.98 11.00 10.22
C GLN A 448 -9.62 10.38 10.59
N PRO A 449 -8.90 10.87 11.61
CA PRO A 449 -7.71 10.20 12.11
C PRO A 449 -8.05 8.82 12.66
N VAL A 450 -7.37 7.78 12.17
CA VAL A 450 -7.55 6.40 12.62
C VAL A 450 -6.47 6.03 13.64
N PHE A 451 -5.21 6.36 13.34
CA PHE A 451 -4.11 6.15 14.27
C PHE A 451 -2.93 7.08 13.99
N LYS A 452 -2.03 7.16 14.97
CA LYS A 452 -0.82 7.98 14.94
C LYS A 452 0.38 7.15 15.42
N ILE A 453 1.51 7.33 14.75
CA ILE A 453 2.81 6.83 15.19
C ILE A 453 3.63 8.01 15.69
N VAL A 454 4.15 7.90 16.92
CA VAL A 454 5.10 8.86 17.48
C VAL A 454 6.45 8.17 17.62
N SER A 455 7.46 8.75 16.99
CA SER A 455 8.85 8.30 17.14
C SER A 455 9.70 9.46 17.63
N THR A 456 10.47 9.23 18.67
CA THR A 456 11.37 10.23 19.26
C THR A 456 12.76 9.62 19.45
N GLY A 457 13.79 10.38 19.13
CA GLY A 457 15.18 10.03 19.40
C GLY A 457 15.94 11.26 19.88
N GLU A 458 16.84 11.05 20.84
CA GLU A 458 17.72 12.09 21.35
C GLU A 458 19.07 11.46 21.68
N ILE A 459 20.15 12.16 21.38
CA ILE A 459 21.51 11.79 21.76
C ILE A 459 21.60 11.57 23.28
N SER A 460 22.31 10.51 23.70
CA SER A 460 22.51 10.23 25.12
C SER A 460 23.42 11.29 25.77
N ASP A 461 23.36 11.44 27.10
CA ASP A 461 24.19 12.43 27.80
C ASP A 461 25.69 12.17 27.59
N SER A 462 26.12 10.89 27.64
CA SER A 462 27.52 10.52 27.42
C SER A 462 28.01 10.78 26.00
N ASP A 463 27.14 10.54 25.00
CA ASP A 463 27.49 10.81 23.61
C ASP A 463 27.50 12.31 23.34
N ALA A 464 26.62 13.08 23.98
CA ALA A 464 26.58 14.54 23.90
C ALA A 464 27.84 15.17 24.50
N GLU A 465 28.28 14.76 25.70
CA GLU A 465 29.53 15.24 26.31
C GLU A 465 30.74 14.92 25.42
N THR A 466 30.74 13.73 24.80
CA THR A 466 31.81 13.32 23.86
C THR A 466 31.80 14.20 22.61
N LEU A 467 30.62 14.46 22.02
CA LEU A 467 30.47 15.30 20.84
C LEU A 467 30.85 16.75 21.14
N GLU A 468 30.41 17.30 22.28
CA GLU A 468 30.74 18.64 22.74
C GLU A 468 32.26 18.78 22.90
N SER A 469 32.92 17.84 23.58
CA SER A 469 34.39 17.85 23.72
C SER A 469 35.11 17.81 22.37
N LEU A 470 34.67 16.94 21.45
CA LEU A 470 35.37 16.72 20.18
C LEU A 470 35.13 17.83 19.15
N ILE A 471 33.95 18.46 19.17
CA ILE A 471 33.52 19.41 18.14
C ILE A 471 33.40 20.83 18.69
N VAL A 472 32.62 21.01 19.75
CA VAL A 472 32.22 22.34 20.25
C VAL A 472 33.37 23.01 20.97
N THR A 473 33.96 22.33 21.97
CA THR A 473 35.08 22.88 22.75
C THR A 473 36.25 23.27 21.86
N ASN A 474 36.60 22.40 20.89
CA ASN A 474 37.71 22.63 19.96
C ASN A 474 37.53 23.84 19.03
N GLN A 475 36.33 24.44 18.95
CA GLN A 475 36.08 25.66 18.18
C GLN A 475 36.21 26.94 19.02
N GLU A 476 36.33 26.84 20.34
CA GLU A 476 36.42 28.02 21.20
C GLU A 476 37.78 28.73 21.04
N THR A 477 37.76 29.98 20.58
CA THR A 477 39.00 30.74 20.22
C THR A 477 40.04 30.82 21.34
N PHE A 478 39.62 30.87 22.61
CA PHE A 478 40.51 30.89 23.77
C PHE A 478 40.29 29.72 24.75
N GLY A 479 39.31 28.86 24.45
CA GLY A 479 38.88 27.74 25.30
C GLY A 479 39.11 26.36 24.69
N TYR A 480 39.63 26.26 23.46
CA TYR A 480 39.84 24.99 22.75
C TYR A 480 40.67 23.95 23.51
N TRP A 481 41.48 24.36 24.47
CA TRP A 481 42.37 23.49 25.26
C TRP A 481 41.74 23.02 26.58
N THR A 482 40.52 23.43 26.91
CA THR A 482 39.96 23.26 28.27
C THR A 482 39.43 21.85 28.55
N ASN A 483 39.21 21.04 27.52
CA ASN A 483 38.80 19.64 27.57
C ASN A 483 39.95 18.65 27.87
N PHE A 484 41.22 19.04 27.66
CA PHE A 484 42.41 18.21 27.92
C PHE A 484 42.36 16.83 27.24
N ASP A 485 41.85 16.78 26.01
CA ASP A 485 41.72 15.54 25.25
C ASP A 485 42.89 15.30 24.28
N ASN A 486 43.71 16.34 24.01
CA ASN A 486 44.88 16.27 23.16
C ASN A 486 46.16 16.77 23.87
N ILE A 487 47.33 16.29 23.42
CA ILE A 487 48.63 16.78 23.94
C ILE A 487 48.82 18.29 23.73
N VAL A 488 48.22 18.85 22.68
CA VAL A 488 48.25 20.28 22.38
C VAL A 488 47.60 21.11 23.49
N ASP A 489 46.61 20.57 24.19
CA ASP A 489 45.89 21.27 25.25
C ASP A 489 46.81 21.53 26.44
N TYR A 490 47.53 20.50 26.86
CA TYR A 490 48.55 20.58 27.91
C TYR A 490 49.68 21.54 27.54
N ILE A 491 50.11 21.55 26.28
CA ILE A 491 51.13 22.49 25.78
C ILE A 491 50.60 23.92 25.85
N THR A 492 49.35 24.16 25.46
CA THR A 492 48.72 25.49 25.48
C THR A 492 48.65 26.06 26.90
N VAL A 493 48.27 25.23 27.88
CA VAL A 493 48.30 25.62 29.31
C VAL A 493 49.71 26.01 29.75
N MET A 494 50.72 25.23 29.37
CA MET A 494 52.12 25.53 29.71
C MET A 494 52.59 26.85 29.09
N ILE A 495 52.16 27.17 27.86
CA ILE A 495 52.47 28.45 27.20
C ILE A 495 51.79 29.61 27.94
N TYR A 496 50.51 29.49 28.29
CA TYR A 496 49.79 30.52 29.04
C TYR A 496 50.37 30.76 30.43
N LEU A 497 50.71 29.69 31.15
CA LEU A 497 51.43 29.79 32.43
C LEU A 497 52.80 30.47 32.25
N GLY A 498 53.54 30.11 31.19
CA GLY A 498 54.80 30.74 30.83
C GLY A 498 54.66 32.25 30.54
N ALA A 499 53.62 32.64 29.80
CA ALA A 499 53.33 34.04 29.49
C ALA A 499 53.01 34.86 30.75
N VAL A 500 52.23 34.30 31.69
CA VAL A 500 51.94 34.94 32.98
C VAL A 500 53.23 35.14 33.78
N VAL A 501 54.10 34.12 33.85
CA VAL A 501 55.39 34.23 34.55
C VAL A 501 56.28 35.30 33.89
N ALA A 502 56.31 35.36 32.56
CA ALA A 502 57.06 36.37 31.82
C ALA A 502 56.52 37.80 32.10
N LEU A 503 55.21 37.98 32.12
CA LEU A 503 54.57 39.26 32.46
C LEU A 503 54.87 39.69 33.90
N VAL A 504 54.77 38.78 34.88
CA VAL A 504 55.10 39.06 36.28
C VAL A 504 56.57 39.46 36.43
N ASN A 505 57.48 38.76 35.74
CA ASN A 505 58.90 39.13 35.72
C ASN A 505 59.14 40.48 35.03
N GLY A 506 58.42 40.79 33.95
CA GLY A 506 58.48 42.09 33.29
C GLY A 506 58.02 43.24 34.20
N VAL A 507 56.89 43.06 34.90
CA VAL A 507 56.40 44.03 35.90
C VAL A 507 57.40 44.19 37.04
N ARG A 508 57.99 43.09 37.53
CA ARG A 508 59.02 43.13 38.57
C ARG A 508 60.26 43.90 38.12
N LEU A 509 60.68 43.74 36.87
CA LEU A 509 61.81 44.47 36.28
C LEU A 509 61.50 45.97 36.14
N MET A 510 60.30 46.33 35.69
CA MET A 510 59.85 47.74 35.65
C MET A 510 59.76 48.38 37.04
N MET A 511 59.47 47.60 38.08
CA MET A 511 59.49 48.07 39.47
C MET A 511 60.91 48.09 40.08
N SER A 512 61.91 47.46 39.45
CA SER A 512 63.30 47.47 39.92
C SER A 512 64.18 48.54 39.26
N ASP A 513 63.75 49.14 38.14
CA ASP A 513 64.48 50.20 37.44
C ASP A 513 64.32 51.61 38.08
N GLU A 514 63.64 51.73 39.23
CA GLU A 514 63.55 53.00 39.98
C GLU A 514 64.70 53.24 40.98
N GLU A 515 65.63 52.29 41.17
CA GLU A 515 66.84 52.52 41.96
C GLU A 515 68.06 51.93 41.26
N THR A 516 68.88 52.78 40.61
CA THR A 516 70.34 52.90 40.79
C THR A 516 71.02 53.62 39.62
N ASP A 517 71.16 54.94 39.74
CA ASP A 517 72.32 55.65 39.19
C ASP A 517 73.46 55.53 40.22
N GLU A 518 74.56 54.85 39.92
CA GLU A 518 75.92 55.33 40.24
C GLU A 518 77.04 54.44 39.68
N GLU A 519 77.80 55.09 38.79
CA GLU A 519 79.26 55.05 38.59
C GLU A 519 80.00 53.79 38.08
N ALA A 520 80.94 54.12 37.19
CA ALA A 520 81.62 53.24 36.27
C ALA A 520 83.14 53.15 36.56
N THR A 521 83.72 52.03 36.09
CA THR A 521 85.11 51.80 35.62
C THR A 521 86.27 51.65 36.62
N PRO A 522 87.45 51.10 36.21
CA PRO A 522 87.74 49.93 35.33
C PRO A 522 88.95 49.07 35.80
N GLY A 523 89.24 47.91 35.16
CA GLY A 523 90.56 47.26 35.32
C GLY A 523 90.76 45.84 34.75
N GLU A 524 91.06 45.75 33.45
CA GLU A 524 92.15 44.98 32.78
C GLU A 524 92.69 43.63 33.35
N LYS A 525 92.66 42.55 32.53
CA LYS A 525 93.81 41.80 31.94
C LYS A 525 93.40 40.38 31.46
N ILE A 526 93.41 40.12 30.15
CA ILE A 526 94.43 39.41 29.32
C ILE A 526 94.47 37.88 29.48
N ALA A 527 93.99 37.21 28.42
CA ALA A 527 94.45 36.01 27.69
C ALA A 527 94.93 34.75 28.45
N VAL A 528 94.52 33.57 27.97
CA VAL A 528 95.38 32.66 27.17
C VAL A 528 94.52 31.63 26.42
N GLU A 529 94.89 31.51 25.15
CA GLU A 529 94.60 30.56 24.06
C GLU A 529 94.78 29.08 24.44
N ALA A 530 93.96 28.17 23.87
CA ALA A 530 94.45 27.01 23.13
C ALA A 530 93.29 26.14 22.62
N GLU A 531 93.30 25.98 21.31
CA GLU A 531 92.54 25.09 20.45
C GLU A 531 92.99 23.64 20.65
N GLU A 532 92.08 22.66 20.72
CA GLU A 532 92.34 21.34 20.14
C GLU A 532 91.05 20.62 19.74
N THR A 533 91.08 20.13 18.51
CA THR A 533 90.10 19.41 17.70
C THR A 533 89.67 18.04 18.26
N PRO A 534 88.58 17.45 17.72
CA PRO A 534 87.82 16.36 18.32
C PRO A 534 88.26 14.97 17.82
N GLU A 535 87.93 13.91 18.57
CA GLU A 535 87.43 12.64 18.00
C GLU A 535 87.00 11.60 19.08
N THR A 536 85.71 11.21 18.96
CA THR A 536 85.14 9.83 18.99
C THR A 536 85.15 8.87 20.19
N SER A 537 84.00 8.19 20.29
CA SER A 537 83.63 6.89 20.92
C SER A 537 83.49 6.89 22.45
N GLU A 538 82.39 6.41 23.06
CA GLU A 538 81.27 5.52 22.67
C GLU A 538 79.90 6.12 23.02
#